data_AF-A0AAV4UXC5-F1
#
_entry.id   AF-A0AAV4UXC5-F1
#
_cell.length_a   1.000
_cell.length_b   1.000
_cell.length_c   1.000
_cell.angle_alpha   90.00
_cell.angle_beta   90.00
_cell.angle_gamma   90.00
#
_symmetry.space_group_name_H-M   'P 1'
#
loop_
_entity.id
_entity.type
_entity.pdbx_description
1 polymer ?
#
loop_
_entity_poly.entity_id
_entity_poly.type
_entity_poly.pdbx_seq_one_letter_code
_entity_poly.pdbx_strand_id
1 'polypeptide(L)'
;MTPKEARRLELACSLLKAAVFMSCAAGFTYQVVEFALHFWTYPTNINLEVTHPGKFMVPAFTYCNLNLVQRTQYCAKYPGRCVPPENLKSFCEQRPHYCTGNTSNLVIPLPKYYIRYTYLPENHLTYSDMIELKQNFSAFRERRYGEYAENRHDFTTKKHKRKRPVFFHGFNGFTIYESCFTENTRFDHKAEPIIKKFDEHDKGDISTVISYLTLNVEPEETFHPWAEPGAIFTIHSPFAAVNPFIKGIVLRPGNSYHIHVRLIIIRNSIPGRGTPASPSVQNKLHRLRVGLTMPCAENNIVLKEDTSFLHHKDSRSASVDSNSDINGNFSQKIRAAHIPAWKYGTVIRILTYKDRDYK
;
A
#
# COMPACT_ATOMS: atom_id res chain seq x y z
N MET A 1 -35.17 -38.33 -76.77
CA MET A 1 -34.88 -37.02 -76.17
C MET A 1 -34.74 -36.01 -77.29
N THR A 2 -35.58 -34.98 -77.32
CA THR A 2 -35.53 -33.98 -78.39
C THR A 2 -34.38 -33.00 -78.17
N PRO A 3 -33.77 -32.42 -79.22
CA PRO A 3 -32.71 -31.41 -79.08
C PRO A 3 -33.09 -30.22 -78.18
N LYS A 4 -34.40 -29.92 -78.05
CA LYS A 4 -34.94 -28.90 -77.15
C LYS A 4 -34.89 -29.32 -75.67
N GLU A 5 -35.09 -30.60 -75.36
CA GLU A 5 -34.97 -31.14 -74.00
C GLU A 5 -33.51 -31.16 -73.53
N ALA A 6 -32.58 -31.51 -74.42
CA ALA A 6 -31.14 -31.49 -74.13
C ALA A 6 -30.66 -30.07 -73.74
N ARG A 7 -31.07 -29.02 -74.48
CA ARG A 7 -30.75 -27.62 -74.15
C ARG A 7 -31.36 -27.16 -72.83
N ARG A 8 -32.57 -27.62 -72.48
CA ARG A 8 -33.21 -27.29 -71.19
C ARG A 8 -32.45 -27.92 -70.01
N LEU A 9 -31.99 -29.16 -70.17
CA LEU A 9 -31.19 -29.84 -69.16
C LEU A 9 -29.81 -29.16 -68.98
N GLU A 10 -29.16 -28.78 -70.06
CA GLU A 10 -27.88 -28.05 -70.03
C GLU A 10 -28.01 -26.68 -69.35
N LEU A 11 -29.08 -25.94 -69.67
CA LEU A 11 -29.38 -24.66 -69.03
C LEU A 11 -29.68 -24.84 -67.54
N ALA A 12 -30.49 -25.84 -67.17
CA ALA A 12 -30.82 -26.14 -65.78
C ALA A 12 -29.58 -26.53 -64.96
N CYS A 13 -28.70 -27.36 -65.52
CA CYS A 13 -27.42 -27.70 -64.88
C CYS A 13 -26.52 -26.48 -64.72
N SER A 14 -26.48 -25.58 -65.70
CA SER A 14 -25.69 -24.34 -65.64
C SER A 14 -26.23 -23.38 -64.58
N LEU A 15 -27.56 -23.23 -64.48
CA LEU A 15 -28.22 -22.44 -63.44
C LEU A 15 -27.99 -23.03 -62.04
N LEU A 16 -28.09 -24.35 -61.89
CA LEU A 16 -27.81 -25.03 -60.63
C LEU A 16 -26.34 -24.84 -60.21
N LYS A 17 -25.40 -25.00 -61.15
CA LYS A 17 -23.96 -24.74 -60.90
C LYS A 17 -23.72 -23.29 -60.48
N ALA A 18 -24.36 -22.34 -61.15
CA ALA A 18 -24.28 -20.91 -60.79
C ALA A 18 -24.88 -20.63 -59.41
N ALA A 19 -26.03 -21.21 -59.08
CA ALA A 19 -26.67 -21.03 -57.77
C ALA A 19 -25.82 -21.62 -56.63
N VAL A 20 -25.28 -22.82 -56.82
CA VAL A 20 -24.35 -23.44 -55.87
C VAL A 20 -23.10 -22.57 -55.71
N PHE A 21 -22.52 -22.09 -56.81
CA PHE A 21 -21.37 -21.19 -56.77
C PHE A 21 -21.65 -19.89 -56.01
N MET A 22 -22.78 -19.24 -56.28
CA MET A 22 -23.18 -18.00 -55.60
C MET A 22 -23.42 -18.23 -54.09
N SER A 23 -24.04 -19.36 -53.73
CA SER A 23 -24.22 -19.76 -52.32
C SER A 23 -22.88 -19.94 -51.61
N CYS A 24 -21.92 -20.61 -52.24
CA CYS A 24 -20.56 -20.76 -51.71
C CYS A 24 -19.82 -19.41 -51.57
N ALA A 25 -19.92 -18.54 -52.57
CA ALA A 25 -19.29 -17.21 -52.54
C ALA A 25 -19.86 -16.30 -51.44
N ALA A 26 -21.18 -16.34 -51.23
CA ALA A 26 -21.84 -15.63 -50.14
C ALA A 26 -21.40 -16.15 -48.77
N GLY A 27 -21.38 -17.48 -48.58
CA GLY A 27 -20.91 -18.11 -47.35
C GLY A 27 -19.44 -17.78 -47.02
N PHE A 28 -18.57 -17.78 -48.02
CA PHE A 28 -17.17 -17.36 -47.88
C PHE A 28 -17.05 -15.89 -47.48
N THR A 29 -17.78 -15.00 -48.16
CA THR A 29 -17.77 -13.56 -47.86
C THR A 29 -18.25 -13.29 -46.43
N TYR A 30 -19.32 -13.99 -46.00
CA TYR A 30 -19.82 -13.90 -44.63
C TYR A 30 -18.74 -14.27 -43.60
N GLN A 31 -18.06 -15.41 -43.79
CA GLN A 31 -16.98 -15.86 -42.90
C GLN A 31 -15.81 -14.87 -42.86
N VAL A 32 -15.42 -14.29 -44.00
CA VAL A 32 -14.35 -13.29 -44.07
C VAL A 32 -14.74 -12.02 -43.33
N VAL A 33 -15.99 -11.55 -43.47
CA VAL A 33 -16.48 -10.36 -42.75
C VAL A 33 -16.54 -10.62 -41.25
N GLU A 34 -17.08 -11.76 -40.81
CA GLU A 34 -17.10 -12.17 -39.40
C GLU A 34 -15.68 -12.22 -38.81
N PHE A 35 -14.74 -12.85 -39.53
CA PHE A 35 -13.35 -12.90 -39.11
C PHE A 35 -12.72 -11.50 -39.05
N ALA A 36 -12.98 -10.63 -40.04
CA ALA A 36 -12.45 -9.27 -40.06
C ALA A 36 -13.02 -8.43 -38.90
N LEU A 37 -14.31 -8.54 -38.63
CA LEU A 37 -14.95 -7.89 -37.48
C LEU A 37 -14.34 -8.39 -36.17
N HIS A 38 -14.18 -9.71 -35.99
CA HIS A 38 -13.52 -10.26 -34.80
C HIS A 38 -12.06 -9.79 -34.70
N PHE A 39 -11.32 -9.80 -35.79
CA PHE A 39 -9.94 -9.32 -35.85
C PHE A 39 -9.81 -7.85 -35.44
N TRP A 40 -10.74 -6.98 -35.87
CA TRP A 40 -10.76 -5.57 -35.51
C TRP A 40 -11.25 -5.28 -34.08
N THR A 41 -11.82 -6.26 -33.37
CA THR A 41 -12.07 -6.12 -31.92
C THR A 41 -10.80 -6.25 -31.08
N TYR A 42 -9.67 -6.66 -31.68
CA TYR A 42 -8.39 -6.89 -31.01
C TYR A 42 -8.54 -7.71 -29.71
N PRO A 43 -9.16 -8.91 -29.75
CA PRO A 43 -9.39 -9.69 -28.55
C PRO A 43 -8.05 -10.07 -27.92
N THR A 44 -7.83 -9.64 -26.68
CA THR A 44 -6.60 -9.97 -25.94
C THR A 44 -6.83 -11.23 -25.11
N ASN A 45 -6.13 -12.31 -25.45
CA ASN A 45 -6.07 -13.48 -24.58
C ASN A 45 -5.03 -13.23 -23.47
N ILE A 46 -5.49 -13.16 -22.22
CA ILE A 46 -4.60 -13.05 -21.07
C ILE A 46 -4.18 -14.46 -20.67
N ASN A 47 -2.96 -14.86 -21.03
CA ASN A 47 -2.39 -16.11 -20.54
C ASN A 47 -1.78 -15.87 -19.14
N LEU A 48 -2.44 -16.41 -18.11
CA LEU A 48 -1.99 -16.30 -16.72
C LEU A 48 -1.04 -17.46 -16.40
N GLU A 49 0.26 -17.24 -16.56
CA GLU A 49 1.26 -18.20 -16.13
C GLU A 49 1.74 -17.88 -14.70
N VAL A 50 1.41 -18.75 -13.74
CA VAL A 50 1.89 -18.62 -12.37
C VAL A 50 3.25 -19.29 -12.25
N THR A 51 4.32 -18.50 -12.29
CA THR A 51 5.69 -19.00 -12.08
C THR A 51 6.15 -18.75 -10.65
N HIS A 52 6.88 -19.73 -10.09
CA HIS A 52 7.50 -19.64 -8.77
C HIS A 52 9.01 -19.44 -8.93
N PRO A 53 9.49 -18.19 -9.05
CA PRO A 53 10.91 -17.98 -9.31
C PRO A 53 11.73 -18.35 -8.06
N GLY A 54 12.86 -19.03 -8.22
CA GLY A 54 13.77 -19.32 -7.10
C GLY A 54 14.43 -18.08 -6.47
N LYS A 55 14.31 -16.93 -7.15
CA LYS A 55 14.79 -15.63 -6.68
C LYS A 55 13.71 -14.57 -6.87
N PHE A 56 13.63 -13.62 -5.95
CA PHE A 56 12.68 -12.51 -6.03
C PHE A 56 13.35 -11.17 -5.77
N MET A 57 12.76 -10.14 -6.35
CA MET A 57 13.14 -8.77 -6.07
C MET A 57 12.51 -8.32 -4.76
N VAL A 58 13.33 -7.83 -3.84
CA VAL A 58 12.84 -7.22 -2.59
C VAL A 58 12.06 -5.96 -2.97
N PRO A 59 10.82 -5.78 -2.47
CA PRO A 59 10.04 -4.57 -2.76
C PRO A 59 10.60 -3.36 -2.01
N ALA A 60 10.09 -2.18 -2.34
CA ALA A 60 10.29 -0.98 -1.53
C ALA A 60 9.22 -0.88 -0.44
N PHE A 61 9.63 -0.36 0.71
CA PHE A 61 8.75 -0.13 1.85
C PHE A 61 8.73 1.37 2.14
N THR A 62 7.57 2.00 2.02
CA THR A 62 7.39 3.40 2.40
C THR A 62 6.57 3.48 3.67
N TYR A 63 7.04 4.27 4.63
CA TYR A 63 6.33 4.49 5.87
C TYR A 63 6.47 5.92 6.36
N CYS A 64 5.44 6.42 7.04
CA CYS A 64 5.34 7.80 7.51
C CYS A 64 4.79 7.79 8.93
N ASN A 65 5.24 8.69 9.79
CA ASN A 65 4.50 8.97 11.02
C ASN A 65 3.25 9.80 10.66
N LEU A 66 2.10 9.48 11.27
CA LEU A 66 0.91 10.32 11.16
C LEU A 66 1.09 11.67 11.87
N ASN A 67 2.03 11.74 12.82
CA ASN A 67 2.44 12.97 13.45
C ASN A 67 3.49 13.71 12.61
N LEU A 68 3.09 14.86 12.05
CA LEU A 68 3.94 15.66 11.16
C LEU A 68 4.98 16.50 11.90
N VAL A 69 4.60 17.00 13.08
CA VAL A 69 5.33 18.01 13.83
C VAL A 69 5.52 17.52 15.26
N GLN A 70 6.73 17.56 15.80
CA GLN A 70 6.94 17.25 17.20
C GLN A 70 6.41 18.38 18.07
N ARG A 71 5.49 18.05 18.99
CA ARG A 71 4.87 19.02 19.89
C ARG A 71 5.90 19.81 20.68
N THR A 72 6.88 19.14 21.28
CA THR A 72 7.87 19.80 22.14
C THR A 72 8.69 20.81 21.34
N GLN A 73 9.15 20.44 20.15
CA GLN A 73 9.89 21.34 19.26
C GLN A 73 9.04 22.53 18.83
N TYR A 74 7.77 22.29 18.46
CA TYR A 74 6.87 23.36 18.07
C TYR A 74 6.64 24.35 19.21
N CYS A 75 6.35 23.87 20.42
CA CYS A 75 6.09 24.73 21.57
C CYS A 75 7.36 25.42 22.08
N ALA A 76 8.54 24.83 21.89
CA ALA A 76 9.81 25.49 22.17
C ALA A 76 10.05 26.67 21.22
N LYS A 77 9.74 26.51 19.93
CA LYS A 77 9.89 27.56 18.92
C LYS A 77 8.80 28.64 19.02
N TYR A 78 7.58 28.24 19.37
CA TYR A 78 6.40 29.10 19.42
C TYR A 78 5.68 29.04 20.79
N PRO A 79 6.30 29.50 21.89
CA PRO A 79 5.75 29.35 23.24
C PRO A 79 4.39 30.04 23.40
N GLY A 80 4.19 31.21 22.80
CA GLY A 80 2.90 31.92 22.83
C GLY A 80 1.75 31.23 22.06
N ARG A 81 2.04 30.13 21.35
CA ARG A 81 1.04 29.30 20.64
C ARG A 81 0.69 28.02 21.37
N CYS A 82 1.28 27.79 22.54
CA CYS A 82 1.01 26.64 23.37
C CYS A 82 0.57 27.07 24.77
N VAL A 83 -0.30 26.25 25.38
CA VAL A 83 -0.81 26.49 26.73
C VAL A 83 -0.79 25.18 27.51
N PRO A 84 -0.66 25.23 28.84
CA PRO A 84 -0.92 24.07 29.67
C PRO A 84 -2.40 23.65 29.54
N PRO A 85 -2.71 22.34 29.65
CA PRO A 85 -4.10 21.90 29.66
C PRO A 85 -4.84 22.47 30.89
N GLU A 86 -6.05 22.99 30.70
CA GLU A 86 -6.86 23.62 31.75
C GLU A 86 -7.04 22.71 32.98
N ASN A 87 -7.29 21.43 32.73
CA ASN A 87 -7.38 20.40 33.76
C ASN A 87 -6.42 19.26 33.43
N LEU A 88 -5.21 19.33 33.99
CA LEU A 88 -4.16 18.34 33.77
C LEU A 88 -4.61 16.92 34.11
N LYS A 89 -5.36 16.74 35.21
CA LYS A 89 -5.84 15.41 35.63
C LYS A 89 -6.78 14.79 34.61
N SER A 90 -7.82 15.53 34.21
CA SER A 90 -8.79 15.07 33.21
C SER A 90 -8.13 14.83 31.84
N PHE A 91 -7.19 15.70 31.45
CA PHE A 91 -6.42 15.53 30.24
C PHE A 91 -5.60 14.23 30.25
N CYS A 92 -4.90 13.94 31.33
CA CYS A 92 -4.11 12.70 31.47
C CYS A 92 -4.97 11.44 31.55
N GLU A 93 -6.17 11.51 32.13
CA GLU A 93 -7.12 10.39 32.13
C GLU A 93 -7.57 10.05 30.70
N GLN A 94 -7.82 11.06 29.86
CA GLN A 94 -8.22 10.86 28.46
C GLN A 94 -7.02 10.53 27.55
N ARG A 95 -5.84 11.08 27.84
CA ARG A 95 -4.63 10.99 27.01
C ARG A 95 -3.41 10.61 27.85
N PRO A 96 -3.36 9.38 28.37
CA PRO A 96 -2.30 8.94 29.29
C PRO A 96 -0.91 8.98 28.66
N HIS A 97 -0.81 8.86 27.33
CA HIS A 97 0.46 8.88 26.61
C HIS A 97 1.17 10.25 26.64
N TYR A 98 0.47 11.38 26.80
CA TYR A 98 1.12 12.68 27.00
C TYR A 98 1.69 12.86 28.39
N CYS A 99 1.21 12.07 29.35
CA CYS A 99 1.52 12.24 30.76
C CYS A 99 2.55 11.23 31.27
N THR A 100 3.37 10.70 30.37
CA THR A 100 4.50 9.84 30.72
C THR A 100 5.66 10.69 31.25
N GLY A 101 5.86 10.70 32.58
CA GLY A 101 6.97 11.39 33.23
C GLY A 101 6.56 12.68 33.94
N ASN A 102 7.42 13.70 33.89
CA ASN A 102 7.19 14.97 34.57
C ASN A 102 6.21 15.85 33.76
N THR A 103 4.99 15.99 34.27
CA THR A 103 3.89 16.72 33.62
C THR A 103 3.86 18.22 33.95
N SER A 104 4.71 18.72 34.85
CA SER A 104 4.69 20.13 35.29
C SER A 104 4.93 21.13 34.16
N ASN A 105 5.63 20.70 33.10
CA ASN A 105 5.93 21.52 31.92
C ASN A 105 5.13 21.08 30.67
N LEU A 106 4.06 20.30 30.86
CA LEU A 106 3.25 19.83 29.73
C LEU A 106 2.49 21.01 29.12
N VAL A 107 2.84 21.33 27.87
CA VAL A 107 2.16 22.32 27.04
C VAL A 107 1.67 21.69 25.76
N ILE A 108 0.49 22.10 25.30
CA ILE A 108 -0.14 21.66 24.05
C ILE A 108 -0.38 22.87 23.14
N PRO A 109 -0.33 22.71 21.81
CA PRO A 109 -0.66 23.82 20.91
C PRO A 109 -2.11 24.25 21.13
N LEU A 110 -2.44 25.52 20.87
CA LEU A 110 -3.83 25.99 20.93
C LEU A 110 -4.68 25.37 19.80
N PRO A 111 -5.99 25.12 20.03
CA PRO A 111 -6.85 24.44 19.05
C PRO A 111 -6.91 25.09 17.67
N LYS A 112 -6.81 26.42 17.58
CA LYS A 112 -6.77 27.16 16.32
C LYS A 112 -5.57 26.81 15.42
N TYR A 113 -4.55 26.14 15.96
CA TYR A 113 -3.38 25.67 15.22
C TYR A 113 -3.44 24.17 14.89
N TYR A 114 -4.44 23.42 15.38
CA TYR A 114 -4.58 21.99 15.06
C TYR A 114 -5.03 21.74 13.62
N ILE A 115 -5.66 22.73 13.01
CA ILE A 115 -6.34 22.54 11.74
C ILE A 115 -5.30 22.36 10.64
N ARG A 116 -5.13 21.09 10.25
CA ARG A 116 -4.50 20.67 9.00
C ARG A 116 -5.10 21.51 7.87
N TYR A 117 -4.31 22.42 7.31
CA TYR A 117 -4.54 23.05 6.00
C TYR A 117 -5.62 24.14 5.84
N THR A 118 -6.21 24.73 6.89
CA THR A 118 -7.18 25.82 6.64
C THR A 118 -6.49 27.17 6.46
N TYR A 119 -6.31 27.57 5.19
CA TYR A 119 -6.46 28.88 4.54
C TYR A 119 -6.20 30.22 5.27
N LEU A 120 -5.70 30.23 6.51
CA LEU A 120 -5.53 31.45 7.31
C LEU A 120 -4.09 31.96 7.20
N PRO A 121 -3.85 33.07 6.47
CA PRO A 121 -2.52 33.58 6.13
C PRO A 121 -1.61 33.84 7.34
N GLU A 122 -2.16 34.07 8.52
CA GLU A 122 -1.42 34.43 9.73
C GLU A 122 -0.89 33.22 10.54
N ASN A 123 -1.32 31.99 10.21
CA ASN A 123 -1.02 30.78 10.99
C ASN A 123 -0.19 29.74 10.24
N HIS A 124 0.37 30.07 9.08
CA HIS A 124 1.13 29.10 8.29
C HIS A 124 2.52 28.86 8.89
N LEU A 125 2.77 27.60 9.26
CA LEU A 125 4.13 27.10 9.35
C LEU A 125 4.79 27.26 7.98
N THR A 126 5.96 27.91 7.95
CA THR A 126 6.73 28.02 6.71
C THR A 126 7.27 26.64 6.33
N TYR A 127 7.67 26.48 5.06
CA TYR A 127 8.33 25.25 4.63
C TYR A 127 9.59 24.95 5.44
N SER A 128 10.38 25.97 5.76
CA SER A 128 11.54 25.85 6.65
C SER A 128 11.16 25.36 8.05
N ASP A 129 10.04 25.86 8.60
CA ASP A 129 9.58 25.40 9.92
C ASP A 129 9.18 23.93 9.89
N MET A 130 8.51 23.46 8.83
CA MET A 130 8.17 22.04 8.71
C MET A 130 9.42 21.18 8.59
N ILE A 131 10.49 21.65 7.93
CA ILE A 131 11.76 20.91 7.87
C ILE A 131 12.44 20.87 9.24
N GLU A 132 12.36 21.95 10.01
CA GLU A 132 13.00 22.07 11.32
C GLU A 132 12.26 21.27 12.39
N LEU A 133 10.93 21.37 12.41
CA LEU A 133 10.05 20.77 13.42
C LEU A 133 9.67 19.32 13.11
N LYS A 134 10.14 18.77 11.97
CA LYS A 134 9.87 17.39 11.60
C LYS A 134 10.44 16.44 12.65
N GLN A 135 9.86 15.27 12.70
CA GLN A 135 10.35 14.22 13.59
C GLN A 135 11.81 13.88 13.30
N ASN A 136 12.57 13.71 14.38
CA ASN A 136 13.91 13.16 14.25
C ASN A 136 13.79 11.68 13.87
N PHE A 137 14.10 11.40 12.62
CA PHE A 137 13.94 10.07 12.08
C PHE A 137 14.77 8.99 12.77
N SER A 138 15.92 9.35 13.38
CA SER A 138 16.67 8.37 14.16
C SER A 138 15.88 7.90 15.39
N ALA A 139 15.01 8.74 15.95
CA ALA A 139 14.14 8.39 17.07
C ALA A 139 12.89 7.59 16.62
N PHE A 140 12.33 7.91 15.44
CA PHE A 140 11.19 7.20 14.87
C PHE A 140 11.48 5.71 14.54
N ARG A 141 12.75 5.35 14.31
CA ARG A 141 13.14 3.96 13.99
C ARG A 141 14.12 3.40 15.00
N GLU A 142 13.61 2.55 15.88
CA GLU A 142 14.45 1.64 16.66
C GLU A 142 14.83 0.44 15.77
N ARG A 143 16.09 0.35 15.33
CA ARG A 143 16.57 -0.90 14.72
C ARG A 143 16.90 -1.89 15.82
N ARG A 144 15.93 -2.74 16.19
CA ARG A 144 16.29 -4.06 16.70
C ARG A 144 16.52 -4.97 15.50
N TYR A 145 17.78 -5.19 15.17
CA TYR A 145 18.13 -6.47 14.57
C TYR A 145 17.81 -7.49 15.64
N GLY A 146 16.74 -8.27 15.46
CA GLY A 146 16.42 -9.32 16.40
C GLY A 146 17.65 -10.23 16.55
N GLU A 147 17.95 -10.58 17.79
CA GLU A 147 18.97 -11.56 18.23
C GLU A 147 18.85 -12.90 17.45
N TYR A 148 17.69 -13.17 16.85
CA TYR A 148 17.51 -14.29 15.91
C TYR A 148 18.27 -14.18 14.58
N ALA A 149 18.89 -13.04 14.28
CA ALA A 149 19.73 -12.82 13.11
C ALA A 149 21.25 -12.86 13.41
N GLU A 150 21.65 -13.10 14.66
CA GLU A 150 23.07 -13.06 15.05
C GLU A 150 23.91 -14.21 14.47
N ASN A 151 23.29 -15.32 14.06
CA ASN A 151 24.02 -16.52 13.61
C ASN A 151 23.98 -16.80 12.09
N ARG A 152 23.40 -15.93 11.25
CA ARG A 152 23.48 -16.10 9.79
C ARG A 152 23.92 -14.82 9.09
N HIS A 153 25.23 -14.74 8.85
CA HIS A 153 25.93 -13.97 7.82
C HIS A 153 25.41 -12.54 7.51
N ASP A 154 26.13 -11.58 8.08
CA ASP A 154 26.67 -10.42 7.33
C ASP A 154 25.66 -9.47 6.66
N PHE A 155 24.68 -8.97 7.42
CA PHE A 155 23.92 -7.77 7.06
C PHE A 155 24.53 -6.47 7.62
N THR A 156 25.78 -6.51 8.10
CA THR A 156 26.49 -5.38 8.74
C THR A 156 27.33 -4.55 7.77
N THR A 157 27.32 -4.84 6.47
CA THR A 157 28.03 -3.99 5.50
C THR A 157 27.40 -2.58 5.44
N LYS A 158 28.14 -1.64 6.02
CA LYS A 158 27.90 -0.19 6.20
C LYS A 158 27.47 0.61 4.94
N LYS A 159 27.24 -0.03 3.79
CA LYS A 159 26.96 0.63 2.49
C LYS A 159 25.50 0.54 2.01
N HIS A 160 24.63 -0.26 2.63
CA HIS A 160 23.34 -0.63 1.98
C HIS A 160 22.06 0.06 2.45
N LYS A 161 22.10 1.10 3.31
CA LYS A 161 20.86 1.71 3.81
C LYS A 161 20.78 3.20 3.52
N ARG A 162 20.75 3.56 2.23
CA ARG A 162 20.34 4.90 1.80
C ARG A 162 18.84 5.02 1.99
N LYS A 163 18.45 5.67 3.08
CA LYS A 163 17.07 6.07 3.34
C LYS A 163 16.87 7.42 2.69
N ARG A 164 15.77 7.61 1.98
CA ARG A 164 15.45 8.90 1.39
C ARG A 164 14.18 9.43 2.03
N PRO A 165 14.18 10.68 2.51
CA PRO A 165 12.92 11.36 2.75
C PRO A 165 12.22 11.48 1.39
N VAL A 166 10.95 11.07 1.35
CA VAL A 166 10.10 11.27 0.18
C VAL A 166 9.06 12.31 0.56
N PHE A 167 9.02 13.38 -0.21
CA PHE A 167 8.02 14.43 -0.06
C PHE A 167 6.93 14.20 -1.09
N PHE A 168 5.67 14.25 -0.66
CA PHE A 168 4.52 14.09 -1.54
C PHE A 168 3.81 15.43 -1.70
N HIS A 169 3.44 15.79 -2.92
CA HIS A 169 2.48 16.86 -3.13
C HIS A 169 1.07 16.29 -2.93
N GLY A 170 0.26 16.95 -2.12
CA GLY A 170 -1.14 16.59 -1.94
C GLY A 170 -1.94 16.84 -3.21
N PHE A 171 -3.04 16.10 -3.35
CA PHE A 171 -4.05 16.41 -4.37
C PHE A 171 -4.60 17.81 -4.10
N ASN A 172 -4.74 18.64 -5.13
CA ASN A 172 -5.22 20.04 -5.13
C ASN A 172 -4.14 21.14 -4.94
N GLY A 173 -2.86 20.87 -5.19
CA GLY A 173 -1.82 21.90 -5.13
C GLY A 173 -1.35 22.26 -3.72
N PHE A 174 -1.93 21.62 -2.69
CA PHE A 174 -1.42 21.69 -1.33
C PHE A 174 -0.23 20.75 -1.19
N THR A 175 0.96 21.30 -0.97
CA THR A 175 2.12 20.47 -0.67
C THR A 175 2.02 19.99 0.77
N ILE A 176 1.57 18.75 0.94
CA ILE A 176 1.51 18.07 2.22
C ILE A 176 2.89 17.46 2.46
N TYR A 177 3.78 18.24 3.08
CA TYR A 177 5.14 17.78 3.40
C TYR A 177 5.12 16.78 4.54
N GLU A 178 4.81 15.53 4.21
CA GLU A 178 4.89 14.45 5.19
C GLU A 178 6.29 13.84 5.15
N SER A 179 6.90 13.70 6.32
CA SER A 179 8.20 13.06 6.47
C SER A 179 8.05 11.55 6.36
N CYS A 180 7.90 11.08 5.12
CA CYS A 180 7.87 9.67 4.78
C CYS A 180 9.27 9.18 4.43
N PHE A 181 9.50 7.90 4.69
CA PHE A 181 10.76 7.24 4.41
C PHE A 181 10.54 6.00 3.57
N THR A 182 11.32 5.89 2.51
CA THR A 182 11.30 4.71 1.66
C THR A 182 12.60 3.93 1.78
N GLU A 183 12.48 2.65 2.11
CA GLU A 183 13.57 1.68 2.05
C GLU A 183 13.53 0.94 0.71
N ASN A 184 14.72 0.66 0.17
CA ASN A 184 14.90 -0.09 -1.08
C ASN A 184 14.23 0.53 -2.33
N THR A 185 14.03 1.86 -2.36
CA THR A 185 13.63 2.55 -3.60
C THR A 185 14.79 2.62 -4.61
N ARG A 186 14.42 2.58 -5.89
CA ARG A 186 15.24 2.68 -7.11
C ARG A 186 14.67 3.70 -8.12
N PHE A 187 13.57 4.36 -7.79
CA PHE A 187 12.88 5.30 -8.69
C PHE A 187 13.83 6.36 -9.28
N ASP A 188 14.64 7.02 -8.45
CA ASP A 188 15.62 8.04 -8.88
C ASP A 188 17.07 7.58 -8.76
N HIS A 189 17.35 6.28 -8.89
CA HIS A 189 18.73 5.79 -8.75
C HIS A 189 19.02 4.60 -9.65
N LYS A 190 20.13 4.66 -10.38
CA LYS A 190 20.63 3.58 -11.25
C LYS A 190 21.20 2.36 -10.50
N ALA A 191 20.83 2.17 -9.23
CA ALA A 191 21.33 1.05 -8.45
C ALA A 191 20.55 -0.21 -8.83
N GLU A 192 21.24 -1.34 -8.86
CA GLU A 192 20.57 -2.61 -9.09
C GLU A 192 19.58 -2.94 -7.95
N PRO A 193 18.44 -3.56 -8.28
CA PRO A 193 17.48 -3.99 -7.28
C PRO A 193 18.07 -5.07 -6.37
N ILE A 194 17.67 -5.08 -5.11
CA ILE A 194 18.09 -6.14 -4.19
C ILE A 194 17.32 -7.41 -4.56
N ILE A 195 18.05 -8.48 -4.89
CA ILE A 195 17.49 -9.79 -5.20
C ILE A 195 17.79 -10.74 -4.03
N LYS A 196 16.76 -11.40 -3.51
CA LYS A 196 16.87 -12.47 -2.51
C LYS A 196 16.50 -13.82 -3.13
N LYS A 197 17.12 -14.90 -2.65
CA LYS A 197 16.67 -16.26 -2.94
C LYS A 197 15.63 -16.68 -1.90
N PHE A 198 14.71 -17.56 -2.26
CA PHE A 198 13.90 -18.25 -1.25
C PHE A 198 14.79 -19.24 -0.52
N ASP A 199 14.72 -19.26 0.82
CA ASP A 199 15.48 -20.24 1.61
C ASP A 199 14.89 -21.63 1.37
N GLU A 200 15.67 -22.52 0.74
CA GLU A 200 15.28 -23.91 0.49
C GLU A 200 15.31 -24.77 1.77
N HIS A 201 15.95 -24.27 2.83
CA HIS A 201 16.11 -24.98 4.09
C HIS A 201 14.87 -24.97 4.98
N ASP A 202 13.90 -24.07 4.76
CA ASP A 202 12.62 -24.10 5.47
C ASP A 202 11.67 -25.09 4.81
N LYS A 203 12.00 -26.38 4.93
CA LYS A 203 11.17 -27.48 4.41
C LYS A 203 9.86 -27.68 5.18
N GLY A 204 9.59 -26.89 6.22
CA GLY A 204 8.32 -26.91 6.96
C GLY A 204 7.61 -25.55 7.05
N ASP A 205 8.35 -24.43 7.02
CA ASP A 205 7.79 -23.10 7.23
C ASP A 205 7.84 -22.30 5.93
N ILE A 206 6.67 -21.96 5.38
CA ILE A 206 6.53 -21.59 3.96
C ILE A 206 6.92 -20.10 3.71
N SER A 207 7.53 -19.44 4.69
CA SER A 207 7.73 -18.01 4.67
C SER A 207 9.17 -17.54 4.87
N THR A 208 9.74 -16.90 3.84
CA THR A 208 11.02 -16.21 3.97
C THR A 208 10.78 -14.80 4.51
N VAL A 209 11.45 -14.45 5.61
CA VAL A 209 11.34 -13.11 6.17
C VAL A 209 12.11 -12.12 5.29
N ILE A 210 11.38 -11.16 4.72
CA ILE A 210 11.97 -10.12 3.87
C ILE A 210 12.66 -9.07 4.73
N SER A 211 11.92 -8.56 5.73
CA SER A 211 12.33 -7.43 6.56
C SER A 211 11.59 -7.45 7.90
N TYR A 212 12.27 -6.92 8.91
CA TYR A 212 11.72 -6.57 10.22
C TYR A 212 11.87 -5.06 10.42
N LEU A 213 10.78 -4.39 10.79
CA LEU A 213 10.79 -2.97 11.13
C LEU A 213 10.11 -2.77 12.48
N THR A 214 10.73 -1.97 13.34
CA THR A 214 10.08 -1.41 14.52
C THR A 214 9.95 0.09 14.30
N LEU A 215 8.71 0.58 14.37
CA LEU A 215 8.38 2.00 14.25
C LEU A 215 8.00 2.53 15.63
N ASN A 216 8.68 3.58 16.09
CA ASN A 216 8.33 4.31 17.30
C ASN A 216 7.56 5.56 16.90
N VAL A 217 6.25 5.59 17.14
CA VAL A 217 5.41 6.73 16.71
C VAL A 217 5.48 7.94 17.65
N GLU A 218 6.15 7.81 18.81
CA GLU A 218 6.32 8.88 19.82
C GLU A 218 4.98 9.56 20.16
N PRO A 219 4.01 8.82 20.72
CA PRO A 219 2.66 9.35 20.95
C PRO A 219 2.65 10.61 21.84
N GLU A 220 3.59 10.75 22.78
CA GLU A 220 3.81 11.92 23.63
C GLU A 220 4.20 13.20 22.87
N GLU A 221 4.73 13.05 21.65
CA GLU A 221 5.12 14.13 20.75
C GLU A 221 4.03 14.49 19.75
N THR A 222 2.86 13.85 19.83
CA THR A 222 1.74 14.12 18.92
C THR A 222 1.38 15.59 18.95
N PHE A 223 1.27 16.22 17.78
CA PHE A 223 0.95 17.65 17.69
C PHE A 223 -0.50 17.95 18.07
N HIS A 224 -1.43 17.11 17.60
CA HIS A 224 -2.85 17.24 17.85
C HIS A 224 -3.27 16.29 18.99
N PRO A 225 -3.68 16.79 20.18
CA PRO A 225 -4.02 15.94 21.33
C PRO A 225 -5.08 14.87 21.09
N TRP A 226 -6.04 15.17 20.21
CA TRP A 226 -7.14 14.28 19.85
C TRP A 226 -6.90 13.41 18.62
N ALA A 227 -5.78 13.57 17.91
CA ALA A 227 -5.43 12.66 16.82
C ALA A 227 -4.93 11.33 17.41
N GLU A 228 -5.32 10.21 16.78
CA GLU A 228 -4.75 8.92 17.14
C GLU A 228 -3.30 8.84 16.65
N PRO A 229 -2.32 8.51 17.52
CA PRO A 229 -0.96 8.26 17.07
C PRO A 229 -0.92 7.01 16.19
N GLY A 230 -0.04 7.01 15.20
CA GLY A 230 0.13 5.87 14.30
C GLY A 230 1.11 6.14 13.19
N ALA A 231 1.29 5.14 12.34
CA ALA A 231 2.12 5.23 11.15
C ALA A 231 1.32 4.81 9.92
N ILE A 232 1.62 5.37 8.76
CA ILE A 232 1.16 4.82 7.48
C ILE A 232 2.28 3.95 6.92
N PHE A 233 1.91 2.83 6.32
CA PHE A 233 2.84 1.88 5.73
C PHE A 233 2.33 1.42 4.36
N THR A 234 3.21 1.34 3.37
CA THR A 234 2.87 0.82 2.04
C THR A 234 4.05 0.03 1.46
N ILE A 235 3.74 -0.99 0.66
CA ILE A 235 4.72 -1.81 -0.05
C ILE A 235 4.49 -1.62 -1.55
N HIS A 236 5.56 -1.37 -2.29
CA HIS A 236 5.47 -1.12 -3.72
C HIS A 236 6.70 -1.62 -4.48
N SER A 237 6.62 -1.57 -5.81
CA SER A 237 7.77 -1.83 -6.69
C SER A 237 8.92 -0.87 -6.33
N PRO A 238 10.17 -1.34 -6.27
CA PRO A 238 11.34 -0.48 -6.07
C PRO A 238 11.45 0.66 -7.10
N PHE A 239 10.88 0.45 -8.29
CA PHE A 239 10.95 1.39 -9.41
C PHE A 239 9.74 2.32 -9.50
N ALA A 240 8.82 2.27 -8.55
CA ALA A 240 7.65 3.13 -8.53
C ALA A 240 7.71 4.06 -7.32
N ALA A 241 7.39 5.33 -7.54
CA ALA A 241 6.99 6.23 -6.46
C ALA A 241 5.50 5.98 -6.16
N VAL A 242 5.16 5.80 -4.89
CA VAL A 242 3.78 5.56 -4.45
C VAL A 242 3.43 6.53 -3.35
N ASN A 243 2.25 7.13 -3.44
CA ASN A 243 1.71 7.98 -2.39
C ASN A 243 1.12 7.10 -1.26
N PRO A 244 1.74 7.06 -0.06
CA PRO A 244 1.29 6.22 1.05
C PRO A 244 -0.05 6.67 1.62
N PHE A 245 -0.48 7.91 1.45
CA PHE A 245 -1.77 8.41 1.97
C PHE A 245 -2.98 7.86 1.20
N ILE A 246 -2.75 7.40 -0.03
CA ILE A 246 -3.79 6.84 -0.89
C ILE A 246 -3.74 5.31 -0.87
N LYS A 247 -2.53 4.75 -0.86
CA LYS A 247 -2.28 3.31 -1.03
C LYS A 247 -1.78 2.60 0.21
N GLY A 248 -1.50 3.33 1.28
CA GLY A 248 -0.98 2.79 2.51
C GLY A 248 -2.06 2.31 3.46
N ILE A 249 -1.62 1.50 4.41
CA ILE A 249 -2.41 1.06 5.56
C ILE A 249 -1.98 1.84 6.79
N VAL A 250 -2.93 2.15 7.67
CA VAL A 250 -2.66 2.76 8.96
C VAL A 250 -2.30 1.67 9.96
N LEU A 251 -1.16 1.86 10.63
CA LEU A 251 -0.64 1.02 11.68
C LEU A 251 -0.79 1.73 13.02
N ARG A 252 -1.53 1.11 13.92
CA ARG A 252 -1.67 1.55 15.31
C ARG A 252 -0.46 1.10 16.16
N PRO A 253 0.01 1.93 17.11
CA PRO A 253 1.06 1.59 18.06
C PRO A 253 0.67 0.42 18.96
N GLY A 254 1.68 -0.29 19.48
CA GLY A 254 1.49 -1.41 20.42
C GLY A 254 1.08 -2.74 19.79
N ASN A 255 0.93 -2.79 18.46
CA ASN A 255 0.58 -4.00 17.73
C ASN A 255 1.78 -4.57 16.96
N SER A 256 1.77 -5.91 16.79
CA SER A 256 2.64 -6.62 15.86
C SER A 256 1.85 -6.97 14.59
N TYR A 257 2.35 -6.57 13.42
CA TYR A 257 1.73 -6.82 12.13
C TYR A 257 2.53 -7.83 11.34
N HIS A 258 1.86 -8.86 10.83
CA HIS A 258 2.42 -9.85 9.92
C HIS A 258 1.89 -9.54 8.51
N ILE A 259 2.80 -9.13 7.63
CA ILE A 259 2.44 -8.74 6.26
C ILE A 259 2.94 -9.80 5.29
N HIS A 260 2.01 -10.50 4.65
CA HIS A 260 2.30 -11.53 3.67
C HIS A 260 2.28 -10.92 2.27
N VAL A 261 3.38 -11.11 1.54
CA VAL A 261 3.57 -10.49 0.22
C VAL A 261 3.70 -11.57 -0.84
N ARG A 262 2.88 -11.45 -1.89
CA ARG A 262 2.97 -12.28 -3.11
C ARG A 262 3.41 -11.41 -4.27
N LEU A 263 4.54 -11.76 -4.88
CA LEU A 263 5.05 -11.08 -6.07
C LEU A 263 4.27 -11.57 -7.30
N ILE A 264 3.74 -10.63 -8.09
CA ILE A 264 3.02 -10.93 -9.33
C ILE A 264 3.72 -10.19 -10.48
N ILE A 265 4.33 -10.95 -11.38
CA ILE A 265 4.95 -10.37 -12.57
C ILE A 265 3.91 -10.39 -13.68
N ILE A 266 3.46 -9.21 -14.12
CA ILE A 266 2.52 -9.09 -15.23
C ILE A 266 3.31 -8.74 -16.47
N ARG A 267 3.32 -9.65 -17.45
CA ARG A 267 3.91 -9.41 -18.76
C ARG A 267 2.78 -9.12 -19.73
N ASN A 268 2.64 -7.86 -20.13
CA ASN A 268 1.77 -7.50 -21.23
C ASN A 268 2.52 -7.81 -22.53
N SER A 269 2.42 -9.04 -23.02
CA SER A 269 2.83 -9.36 -24.38
C SER A 269 1.72 -8.90 -25.33
N ILE A 270 1.67 -7.60 -25.63
CA ILE A 270 1.01 -7.17 -26.86
C ILE A 270 2.01 -7.48 -27.96
N PRO A 271 1.74 -8.41 -28.90
CA PRO A 271 2.58 -8.56 -30.06
C PRO A 271 2.52 -7.25 -30.85
N GLY A 272 3.52 -6.39 -30.64
CA GLY A 272 3.72 -5.20 -31.44
C GLY A 272 3.88 -5.64 -32.89
N ARG A 273 3.08 -5.01 -33.77
CA ARG A 273 3.14 -5.15 -35.22
C ARG A 273 4.62 -5.13 -35.65
N GLY A 274 5.05 -6.18 -36.36
CA GLY A 274 6.45 -6.50 -36.65
C GLY A 274 7.20 -5.46 -37.47
N THR A 275 7.50 -4.32 -36.89
CA THR A 275 8.77 -3.66 -37.19
C THR A 275 9.87 -4.51 -36.56
N PRO A 276 10.90 -4.93 -37.33
CA PRO A 276 12.10 -5.54 -36.77
C PRO A 276 12.80 -4.46 -35.90
N ALA A 277 12.36 -4.35 -34.65
CA ALA A 277 12.84 -3.37 -33.70
C ALA A 277 13.90 -4.01 -32.80
N SER A 278 14.99 -3.27 -32.69
CA SER A 278 16.12 -3.43 -31.77
C SER A 278 15.73 -4.03 -30.41
N PRO A 279 16.54 -4.95 -29.84
CA PRO A 279 16.19 -5.78 -28.68
C PRO A 279 16.06 -5.08 -27.31
N SER A 280 15.81 -3.77 -27.22
CA SER A 280 16.12 -3.02 -25.99
C SER A 280 14.98 -2.52 -25.10
N VAL A 281 13.68 -2.66 -25.42
CA VAL A 281 12.63 -2.12 -24.50
C VAL A 281 11.38 -3.02 -24.39
N GLN A 282 11.45 -4.04 -23.53
CA GLN A 282 10.25 -4.68 -22.97
C GLN A 282 9.85 -3.95 -21.68
N ASN A 283 8.71 -3.27 -21.68
CA ASN A 283 8.14 -2.66 -20.47
C ASN A 283 7.56 -3.76 -19.56
N LYS A 284 8.33 -4.16 -18.55
CA LYS A 284 7.93 -5.16 -17.54
C LYS A 284 7.21 -4.47 -16.39
N LEU A 285 5.90 -4.69 -16.24
CA LEU A 285 5.13 -4.16 -15.13
C LEU A 285 5.14 -5.16 -13.96
N HIS A 286 5.68 -4.73 -12.82
CA HIS A 286 5.66 -5.50 -11.60
C HIS A 286 4.45 -5.07 -10.75
N ARG A 287 3.52 -5.99 -10.46
CA ARG A 287 2.44 -5.76 -9.49
C ARG A 287 2.71 -6.54 -8.21
N LEU A 288 2.28 -5.99 -7.09
CA LEU A 288 2.46 -6.62 -5.78
C LEU A 288 1.08 -6.80 -5.15
N ARG A 289 0.76 -8.02 -4.70
CA ARG A 289 -0.40 -8.24 -3.82
C ARG A 289 0.08 -8.36 -2.39
N VAL A 290 -0.59 -7.64 -1.50
CA VAL A 290 -0.26 -7.57 -0.08
C VAL A 290 -1.47 -8.07 0.71
N GLY A 291 -1.29 -9.15 1.47
CA GLY A 291 -2.25 -9.62 2.47
C GLY A 291 -1.78 -9.18 3.85
N LEU A 292 -2.71 -8.67 4.66
CA LEU A 292 -2.45 -8.29 6.04
C LEU A 292 -3.17 -9.27 6.97
N THR A 293 -2.41 -9.90 7.87
CA THR A 293 -2.97 -10.69 8.98
C THR A 293 -2.71 -9.97 10.29
N MET A 294 -3.77 -9.76 11.07
CA MET A 294 -3.67 -9.22 12.44
C MET A 294 -3.83 -10.38 13.43
N PRO A 295 -2.93 -10.54 14.41
CA PRO A 295 -2.94 -11.68 15.33
C PRO A 295 -4.17 -11.74 16.28
N CYS A 296 -5.05 -10.73 16.29
CA CYS A 296 -6.22 -10.68 17.16
C CYS A 296 -7.57 -10.58 16.41
N ALA A 297 -7.60 -10.78 15.08
CA ALA A 297 -8.83 -10.85 14.31
C ALA A 297 -8.69 -11.93 13.24
N GLU A 298 -9.50 -12.99 13.31
CA GLU A 298 -9.54 -14.11 12.34
C GLU A 298 -10.00 -13.72 10.92
N ASN A 299 -10.00 -12.42 10.58
CA ASN A 299 -10.35 -11.92 9.26
C ASN A 299 -9.08 -11.51 8.51
N ASN A 300 -8.70 -12.31 7.51
CA ASN A 300 -7.69 -11.94 6.51
C ASN A 300 -8.14 -10.67 5.77
N ILE A 301 -7.44 -9.55 5.96
CA ILE A 301 -7.68 -8.35 5.15
C ILE A 301 -6.85 -8.49 3.88
N VAL A 302 -7.52 -8.88 2.79
CA VAL A 302 -6.95 -8.84 1.44
C VAL A 302 -7.06 -7.41 0.93
N LEU A 303 -5.93 -6.70 0.83
CA LEU A 303 -5.90 -5.41 0.16
C LEU A 303 -6.06 -5.64 -1.34
N LYS A 304 -7.27 -5.45 -1.84
CA LYS A 304 -7.61 -5.55 -3.26
C LYS A 304 -7.32 -4.19 -3.91
N GLU A 305 -6.30 -4.13 -4.76
CA GLU A 305 -6.14 -2.99 -5.68
C GLU A 305 -7.02 -3.22 -6.92
N ASP A 306 -8.30 -2.85 -6.84
CA ASP A 306 -9.16 -2.60 -7.99
C ASP A 306 -9.90 -1.28 -7.76
N THR A 307 -9.63 -0.27 -8.61
CA THR A 307 -10.48 0.93 -8.74
C THR A 307 -10.87 1.07 -10.20
N SER A 308 -11.93 0.37 -10.59
CA SER A 308 -12.87 0.84 -11.61
C SER A 308 -14.18 1.11 -10.88
N PHE A 309 -14.52 2.39 -10.75
CA PHE A 309 -15.74 2.84 -10.07
C PHE A 309 -16.97 2.53 -10.92
N LEU A 310 -17.92 1.78 -10.35
CA LEU A 310 -19.33 1.81 -10.74
C LEU A 310 -20.14 1.86 -9.45
N HIS A 311 -20.73 3.02 -9.17
CA HIS A 311 -21.59 3.26 -8.02
C HIS A 311 -22.90 2.49 -8.19
N HIS A 312 -23.20 1.56 -7.29
CA HIS A 312 -24.59 1.28 -6.93
C HIS A 312 -24.75 1.53 -5.43
N LYS A 313 -25.60 2.50 -5.12
CA LYS A 313 -26.04 2.91 -3.79
C LYS A 313 -27.09 1.89 -3.35
N ASP A 314 -26.94 1.33 -2.16
CA ASP A 314 -28.10 0.94 -1.35
C ASP A 314 -27.76 1.06 0.13
N SER A 315 -28.56 1.89 0.79
CA SER A 315 -28.46 2.27 2.19
C SER A 315 -29.52 1.52 2.97
N ARG A 316 -29.15 0.69 3.95
CA ARG A 316 -30.03 0.37 5.08
C ARG A 316 -29.26 0.47 6.39
N SER A 317 -29.66 1.48 7.15
CA SER A 317 -29.36 1.73 8.55
C SER A 317 -30.10 0.73 9.43
N ALA A 318 -29.40 0.14 10.40
CA ALA A 318 -30.02 -0.49 11.56
C ALA A 318 -29.58 0.29 12.81
N SER A 319 -30.53 1.02 13.39
CA SER A 319 -30.50 1.61 14.72
C SER A 319 -30.74 0.51 15.75
N VAL A 320 -29.93 0.46 16.80
CA VAL A 320 -30.29 -0.24 18.04
C VAL A 320 -30.03 0.70 19.20
N ASP A 321 -31.13 1.10 19.83
CA ASP A 321 -31.16 1.87 21.07
C ASP A 321 -31.21 0.95 22.28
N SER A 322 -30.58 1.45 23.34
CA SER A 322 -31.00 1.45 24.74
C SER A 322 -30.71 0.27 25.69
N ASN A 323 -30.02 0.69 26.77
CA ASN A 323 -30.27 0.41 28.19
C ASN A 323 -29.92 -0.95 28.80
N SER A 324 -28.93 -0.92 29.68
CA SER A 324 -29.11 -1.42 31.04
C SER A 324 -28.18 -0.72 32.04
N ASP A 325 -28.81 -0.18 33.08
CA ASP A 325 -28.21 0.36 34.30
C ASP A 325 -27.48 -0.72 35.09
N ILE A 326 -26.24 -0.46 35.51
CA ILE A 326 -25.67 -1.05 36.74
C ILE A 326 -24.85 0.03 37.46
N ASN A 327 -25.46 0.57 38.52
CA ASN A 327 -24.78 1.32 39.57
C ASN A 327 -23.82 0.39 40.33
N GLY A 328 -22.53 0.68 40.25
CA GLY A 328 -21.49 0.00 41.03
C GLY A 328 -20.37 0.98 41.38
N ASN A 329 -20.44 1.54 42.58
CA ASN A 329 -19.43 2.44 43.14
C ASN A 329 -18.16 1.62 43.47
N PHE A 330 -17.18 1.61 42.55
CA PHE A 330 -15.87 0.97 42.77
C PHE A 330 -14.76 2.02 42.64
N SER A 331 -14.46 2.69 43.75
CA SER A 331 -13.29 3.57 43.86
C SER A 331 -12.03 2.70 44.01
N GLN A 332 -11.48 2.26 42.87
CA GLN A 332 -10.18 1.61 42.82
C GLN A 332 -9.09 2.67 42.62
N LYS A 333 -8.23 2.82 43.62
CA LYS A 333 -6.94 3.54 43.52
C LYS A 333 -6.07 2.82 42.47
N ILE A 334 -6.15 3.25 41.22
CA ILE A 334 -5.21 2.83 40.17
C ILE A 334 -3.88 3.51 40.49
N ARG A 335 -2.92 2.75 41.04
CA ARG A 335 -1.51 3.13 40.96
C ARG A 335 -1.12 3.05 39.49
N ALA A 336 -0.67 4.17 38.92
CA ALA A 336 -0.10 4.19 37.58
C ALA A 336 1.12 3.25 37.53
N ALA A 337 0.91 2.03 37.07
CA ALA A 337 1.99 1.10 36.79
C ALA A 337 2.88 1.73 35.69
N HIS A 338 4.19 1.68 35.89
CA HIS A 338 5.16 2.18 34.92
C HIS A 338 4.99 1.38 33.62
N ILE A 339 4.36 2.00 32.62
CA ILE A 339 4.13 1.40 31.31
C ILE A 339 5.47 1.43 30.57
N PRO A 340 6.05 0.27 30.22
CA PRO A 340 7.38 0.27 29.64
C PRO A 340 7.33 0.71 28.15
N ALA A 341 8.38 1.41 27.72
CA ALA A 341 8.46 2.13 26.44
C ALA A 341 8.18 1.29 25.18
N TRP A 342 8.28 -0.04 25.26
CA TRP A 342 7.95 -0.95 24.14
C TRP A 342 6.46 -1.00 23.80
N LYS A 343 5.56 -0.49 24.66
CA LYS A 343 4.10 -0.49 24.42
C LYS A 343 3.67 0.44 23.27
N TYR A 344 4.53 1.37 22.83
CA TYR A 344 4.23 2.31 21.75
C TYR A 344 4.99 2.03 20.45
N GLY A 345 5.85 1.00 20.46
CA GLY A 345 6.45 0.47 19.24
C GLY A 345 5.43 -0.34 18.45
N THR A 346 5.42 -0.14 17.13
CA THR A 346 4.77 -1.06 16.20
C THR A 346 5.84 -1.96 15.57
N VAL A 347 5.66 -3.28 15.67
CA VAL A 347 6.53 -4.26 15.01
C VAL A 347 5.89 -4.71 13.71
N ILE A 348 6.65 -4.69 12.63
CA ILE A 348 6.21 -5.13 11.31
C ILE A 348 7.13 -6.26 10.87
N ARG A 349 6.56 -7.44 10.68
CA ARG A 349 7.22 -8.61 10.11
C ARG A 349 6.70 -8.83 8.69
N ILE A 350 7.58 -8.73 7.71
CA ILE A 350 7.22 -8.88 6.30
C ILE A 350 7.68 -10.24 5.81
N LEU A 351 6.73 -11.05 5.37
CA LEU A 351 6.91 -12.44 4.98
C LEU A 351 6.59 -12.59 3.49
N THR A 352 7.42 -13.32 2.74
CA THR A 352 6.95 -13.91 1.48
C THR A 352 6.29 -15.24 1.76
N TYR A 353 5.45 -15.72 0.85
CA TYR A 353 4.90 -17.08 0.89
C TYR A 353 5.23 -17.80 -0.41
N LYS A 354 5.53 -19.11 -0.31
CA LYS A 354 5.69 -20.01 -1.46
C LYS A 354 4.49 -20.95 -1.53
N ASP A 355 3.58 -20.77 -2.48
CA ASP A 355 2.44 -21.70 -2.63
C ASP A 355 2.95 -23.15 -2.79
N ARG A 356 2.59 -24.01 -1.84
CA ARG A 356 2.63 -25.46 -2.02
C ARG A 356 1.25 -25.84 -2.54
N ASP A 357 1.22 -26.40 -3.74
CA ASP A 357 0.05 -27.07 -4.34
C ASP A 357 -1.04 -26.14 -4.91
N TYR A 358 -0.73 -25.53 -6.06
CA TYR A 358 -1.66 -25.48 -7.18
C TYR A 358 -1.16 -26.51 -8.20
N LYS A 359 -1.65 -27.75 -8.11
CA LYS A 359 -1.53 -28.74 -9.17
C LYS A 359 -2.80 -28.74 -10.01
#